data_AF-A0A7X4AQP6-F1
#
_entry.id   AF-A0A7X4AQP6-F1
#
_cell.length_a   1.000
_cell.length_b   1.000
_cell.length_c   1.000
_cell.angle_alpha   90.00
_cell.angle_beta   90.00
_cell.angle_gamma   90.00
#
_symmetry.space_group_name_H-M   'P 1'
#
loop_
_entity.id
_entity.type
_entity.pdbx_description
1 polymer ?
#
loop_
_entity_poly.entity_id
_entity_poly.type
_entity_poly.pdbx_seq_one_letter_code
_entity_poly.pdbx_strand_id
1 'polypeptide(L)'
;MYPNYRYKGARLKPKIAMAIILELFAGKTASRREIDEGIIQYHQSHGGLPSIAKTNPIKAALRYLKDRGFAENVSKGSGSTWRIFENPKPVPEPSNARELVGLIRSEIQYLTKQIESFERRISELEATLIKSSQYSSDTTGFATKQDS
;
A
#
# COMPACT_ATOMS: atom_id res chain seq x y z
N MET A 1 -11.97 -20.99 -14.57
CA MET A 1 -12.49 -19.66 -14.15
C MET A 1 -12.69 -19.74 -12.64
N TYR A 2 -11.91 -19.02 -11.82
CA TYR A 2 -12.11 -19.00 -10.36
C TYR A 2 -13.34 -18.17 -10.02
N PRO A 3 -14.47 -18.77 -9.56
CA PRO A 3 -15.74 -18.05 -9.47
C PRO A 3 -15.75 -16.94 -8.41
N ASN A 4 -14.80 -16.94 -7.48
CA ASN A 4 -14.84 -16.13 -6.26
C ASN A 4 -13.61 -15.23 -6.09
N TYR A 5 -13.16 -14.57 -7.15
CA TYR A 5 -12.16 -13.52 -7.01
C TYR A 5 -12.72 -12.31 -6.24
N ARG A 6 -12.39 -12.21 -4.96
CA ARG A 6 -12.95 -11.23 -4.00
C ARG A 6 -12.68 -9.75 -4.32
N TYR A 7 -11.89 -9.45 -5.35
CA TYR A 7 -11.54 -8.09 -5.75
C TYR A 7 -12.01 -7.73 -7.16
N LYS A 8 -12.99 -8.45 -7.69
CA LYS A 8 -13.64 -8.11 -8.97
C LYS A 8 -14.17 -6.67 -8.93
N GLY A 9 -13.88 -5.90 -9.98
CA GLY A 9 -14.25 -4.49 -10.10
C GLY A 9 -13.44 -3.53 -9.21
N ALA A 10 -12.58 -4.02 -8.32
CA ALA A 10 -11.72 -3.17 -7.51
C ALA A 10 -10.44 -2.81 -8.26
N ARG A 11 -9.91 -1.61 -8.02
CA ARG A 11 -8.58 -1.19 -8.52
C ARG A 11 -7.47 -1.83 -7.72
N LEU A 12 -6.35 -2.14 -8.37
CA LEU A 12 -5.16 -2.67 -7.71
C LEU A 12 -4.63 -1.68 -6.65
N LYS A 13 -4.70 -2.10 -5.39
CA LYS A 13 -4.19 -1.38 -4.20
C LYS A 13 -3.11 -2.22 -3.51
N PRO A 14 -2.24 -1.64 -2.66
CA PRO A 14 -1.20 -2.40 -1.96
C PRO A 14 -1.72 -3.64 -1.22
N LYS A 15 -2.86 -3.51 -0.50
CA LYS A 15 -3.49 -4.64 0.22
C LYS A 15 -3.91 -5.79 -0.71
N ILE A 16 -4.40 -5.46 -1.91
CA ILE A 16 -4.80 -6.45 -2.92
C ILE A 16 -3.55 -7.11 -3.51
N ALA A 17 -2.55 -6.30 -3.88
CA ALA A 17 -1.28 -6.80 -4.38
C ALA A 17 -0.60 -7.74 -3.38
N MET A 18 -0.61 -7.44 -2.07
CA MET A 18 -0.08 -8.34 -1.03
C MET A 18 -0.78 -9.71 -1.04
N ALA A 19 -2.11 -9.73 -1.12
CA ALA A 19 -2.88 -10.97 -1.17
C ALA A 19 -2.50 -11.80 -2.40
N ILE A 20 -2.41 -11.15 -3.57
CA ILE A 20 -2.04 -11.83 -4.82
C ILE A 20 -0.59 -12.31 -4.77
N ILE A 21 0.35 -11.55 -4.19
CA ILE A 21 1.75 -11.97 -4.03
C ILE A 21 1.82 -13.26 -3.23
N LEU A 22 1.16 -13.31 -2.07
CA LEU A 22 1.15 -14.51 -1.23
C LEU A 22 0.45 -15.68 -1.94
N GLU A 23 -0.61 -15.43 -2.70
CA GLU A 23 -1.32 -16.46 -3.45
C GLU A 23 -0.47 -17.07 -4.58
N LEU A 24 0.26 -16.25 -5.34
CA LEU A 24 0.98 -16.71 -6.53
C LEU A 24 2.44 -17.08 -6.28
N PHE A 25 3.09 -16.43 -5.32
CA PHE A 25 4.54 -16.47 -5.13
C PHE A 25 4.98 -17.02 -3.78
N ALA A 26 4.08 -17.38 -2.85
CA ALA A 26 4.50 -18.02 -1.60
C ALA A 26 5.39 -19.26 -1.87
N GLY A 27 6.51 -19.34 -1.15
CA GLY A 27 7.51 -20.40 -1.32
C GLY A 27 8.46 -20.20 -2.50
N LYS A 28 8.30 -19.13 -3.31
CA LYS A 28 9.07 -18.92 -4.54
C LYS A 28 10.08 -17.79 -4.41
N THR A 29 11.12 -17.89 -5.24
CA THR A 29 12.02 -16.77 -5.53
C THR A 29 11.78 -16.33 -6.96
N ALA A 30 11.48 -15.06 -7.17
CA ALA A 30 11.16 -14.50 -8.48
C ALA A 30 11.77 -13.10 -8.63
N SER A 31 12.04 -12.71 -9.88
CA SER A 31 12.44 -11.35 -10.19
C SER A 31 11.28 -10.37 -9.94
N ARG A 32 11.63 -9.12 -9.69
CA ARG A 32 10.63 -8.07 -9.48
C ARG A 32 9.71 -7.88 -10.68
N ARG A 33 10.26 -8.05 -11.89
CA ARG A 33 9.51 -7.96 -13.14
C ARG A 33 8.46 -9.06 -13.24
N GLU A 34 8.83 -10.31 -12.98
CA GLU A 34 7.89 -11.44 -12.98
C GLU A 34 6.78 -11.27 -11.95
N ILE A 35 7.12 -10.76 -10.76
CA ILE A 35 6.12 -10.45 -9.73
C ILE A 35 5.17 -9.36 -10.21
N ASP A 36 5.69 -8.28 -10.80
CA ASP A 36 4.87 -7.16 -11.27
C ASP A 36 3.90 -7.62 -12.38
N GLU A 37 4.42 -8.32 -13.40
CA GLU A 37 3.66 -8.83 -14.53
C GLU A 37 2.61 -9.86 -14.08
N GLY A 38 3.00 -10.82 -13.23
CA GLY A 38 2.13 -11.86 -12.73
C GLY A 38 0.95 -11.31 -11.92
N ILE A 39 1.17 -10.31 -11.05
CA ILE A 39 0.09 -9.69 -10.27
C ILE A 39 -0.87 -8.93 -11.17
N ILE A 40 -0.35 -8.14 -12.12
CA ILE A 40 -1.17 -7.34 -13.03
C ILE A 40 -2.04 -8.26 -13.88
N GLN A 41 -1.43 -9.26 -14.51
CA GLN A 41 -2.13 -10.24 -15.34
C GLN A 41 -3.18 -11.01 -14.53
N TYR A 42 -2.83 -11.50 -13.34
CA TYR A 42 -3.77 -12.21 -12.48
C TYR A 42 -4.95 -11.32 -12.07
N HIS A 43 -4.68 -10.10 -11.61
CA HIS A 43 -5.72 -9.18 -11.17
C HIS A 43 -6.70 -8.85 -12.31
N GLN A 44 -6.17 -8.52 -13.49
CA GLN A 44 -6.98 -8.11 -14.64
C GLN A 44 -7.77 -9.28 -15.25
N SER A 45 -7.15 -10.45 -15.40
CA SER A 45 -7.83 -11.65 -15.91
C SER A 45 -8.98 -12.12 -15.02
N HIS A 46 -8.98 -11.73 -13.74
CA HIS A 46 -10.06 -12.01 -12.79
C HIS A 46 -11.05 -10.84 -12.61
N GLY A 47 -11.02 -9.86 -13.52
CA GLY A 47 -11.97 -8.73 -13.54
C GLY A 47 -11.62 -7.59 -12.59
N GLY A 48 -10.38 -7.53 -12.10
CA GLY A 48 -9.83 -6.38 -11.40
C GLY A 48 -9.46 -5.24 -12.35
N LEU A 49 -9.35 -4.03 -11.80
CA LEU A 49 -9.03 -2.81 -12.54
C LEU A 49 -7.57 -2.39 -12.31
N PRO A 50 -6.92 -1.75 -13.31
CA PRO A 50 -5.57 -1.24 -13.14
C PRO A 50 -5.47 -0.19 -12.02
N SER A 51 -4.28 -0.11 -11.43
CA SER A 51 -3.94 0.95 -10.48
C SER A 51 -3.99 2.33 -11.14
N ILE A 52 -4.46 3.33 -10.40
CA ILE A 52 -4.33 4.76 -10.73
C ILE A 52 -3.40 5.49 -9.76
N ALA A 53 -2.79 4.77 -8.83
CA ALA A 53 -1.94 5.36 -7.82
C ALA A 53 -0.65 5.89 -8.45
N LYS A 54 -0.22 7.08 -8.03
CA LYS A 54 1.07 7.68 -8.41
C LYS A 54 2.25 6.78 -8.01
N THR A 55 2.11 6.04 -6.92
CA THR A 55 3.10 5.07 -6.44
C THR A 55 2.71 3.66 -6.83
N ASN A 56 3.67 2.86 -7.31
CA ASN A 56 3.42 1.47 -7.67
C ASN A 56 2.94 0.66 -6.44
N PRO A 57 1.69 0.13 -6.45
CA PRO A 57 1.11 -0.57 -5.31
C PRO A 57 1.83 -1.89 -4.97
N ILE A 58 2.44 -2.53 -5.96
CA ILE A 58 3.20 -3.79 -5.78
C ILE A 58 4.52 -3.50 -5.05
N LYS A 59 5.14 -2.35 -5.31
CA LYS A 59 6.34 -1.93 -4.57
C LYS A 59 6.02 -1.71 -3.09
N ALA A 60 4.91 -1.06 -2.80
CA ALA A 60 4.44 -0.88 -1.43
C ALA A 60 4.15 -2.24 -0.78
N ALA A 61 3.44 -3.13 -1.49
CA ALA A 61 3.10 -4.47 -1.01
C ALA A 61 4.35 -5.30 -0.64
N LEU A 62 5.35 -5.36 -1.51
CA LEU A 62 6.60 -6.09 -1.25
C LEU A 62 7.36 -5.53 -0.05
N ARG A 63 7.35 -4.21 0.13
CA ARG A 63 7.93 -3.57 1.32
C ARG A 63 7.18 -4.01 2.59
N TYR A 64 5.85 -3.95 2.60
CA TYR A 64 5.05 -4.41 3.73
C TYR A 64 5.27 -5.90 4.05
N LEU A 65 5.36 -6.75 3.03
CA LEU A 65 5.65 -8.17 3.23
C LEU A 65 7.04 -8.38 3.81
N LYS A 66 8.03 -7.61 3.35
CA LYS A 66 9.39 -7.66 3.90
C LYS A 66 9.43 -7.24 5.35
N ASP A 67 8.79 -6.12 5.68
CA ASP A 67 8.73 -5.58 7.04
C ASP A 67 8.04 -6.57 7.99
N ARG A 68 7.15 -7.43 7.48
CA ARG A 68 6.46 -8.50 8.22
C ARG A 68 7.13 -9.87 8.13
N GLY A 69 8.32 -9.98 7.54
CA GLY A 69 9.05 -11.24 7.40
C GLY A 69 8.51 -12.21 6.34
N PHE A 70 7.48 -11.84 5.57
CA PHE A 70 6.93 -12.64 4.47
C PHE A 70 7.69 -12.49 3.15
N ALA A 71 8.60 -11.52 3.05
CA ALA A 71 9.43 -11.34 1.87
C ALA A 71 10.85 -10.94 2.22
N GLU A 72 11.78 -11.26 1.33
CA GLU A 72 13.17 -10.84 1.40
C GLU A 72 13.60 -10.36 0.03
N ASN A 73 14.26 -9.20 0.00
CA ASN A 73 14.91 -8.72 -1.21
C ASN A 73 16.33 -9.30 -1.24
N VAL A 74 16.55 -10.26 -2.13
CA VAL A 74 17.80 -11.02 -2.25
C VAL A 74 18.84 -10.24 -3.05
N SER A 75 18.42 -9.39 -3.98
CA SER A 75 19.30 -8.53 -4.78
C SER A 75 18.68 -7.15 -5.05
N LYS A 76 19.48 -6.09 -4.92
CA LYS A 76 19.05 -4.70 -5.20
C LYS A 76 19.42 -4.30 -6.63
N GLY A 77 18.61 -3.46 -7.29
CA GLY A 77 18.87 -2.93 -8.63
C GLY A 77 17.73 -3.19 -9.62
N SER A 78 17.97 -2.95 -10.92
CA SER A 78 16.96 -3.14 -11.98
C SER A 78 16.52 -4.60 -12.15
N GLY A 79 17.37 -5.55 -11.76
CA GLY A 79 17.08 -6.99 -11.72
C GLY A 79 16.77 -7.51 -10.32
N SER A 80 16.12 -6.71 -9.45
CA SER A 80 15.93 -7.11 -8.05
C SER A 80 15.16 -8.41 -7.92
N THR A 81 15.69 -9.36 -7.17
CA THR A 81 15.09 -10.67 -6.91
C THR A 81 14.48 -10.70 -5.52
N TRP A 82 13.29 -11.25 -5.41
CA TRP A 82 12.53 -11.36 -4.18
C TRP A 82 12.25 -12.81 -3.86
N ARG A 83 12.49 -13.19 -2.62
CA ARG A 83 12.07 -14.46 -2.05
C ARG A 83 10.82 -14.20 -1.21
N ILE A 84 9.74 -14.93 -1.48
CA ILE A 84 8.47 -14.83 -0.76
C ILE A 84 8.28 -16.10 0.06
N PHE A 85 8.02 -15.94 1.35
CA PHE A 85 7.86 -17.06 2.27
C PHE A 85 6.37 -17.41 2.42
N GLU A 86 6.07 -18.70 2.58
CA GLU A 86 4.70 -19.16 2.90
C GLU A 86 4.26 -18.69 4.28
N ASN A 87 5.20 -18.72 5.22
CA ASN A 87 5.02 -18.25 6.59
C ASN A 87 6.01 -17.11 6.85
N PRO A 88 5.69 -16.15 7.73
CA PRO A 88 6.64 -15.11 8.05
C PRO A 88 7.90 -15.75 8.64
N LYS A 89 9.08 -15.25 8.27
CA LYS A 89 10.32 -15.62 8.96
C LYS A 89 10.08 -15.46 10.47
N PRO A 90 10.42 -16.45 11.29
CA PRO A 90 10.45 -16.23 12.72
C PRO A 90 11.33 -15.00 12.95
N VAL A 91 10.78 -14.02 13.67
CA VAL A 91 11.57 -12.85 14.06
C VAL A 91 12.77 -13.41 14.79
N PRO A 92 14.00 -13.17 14.33
CA PRO A 92 15.16 -13.68 15.04
C PRO A 92 15.07 -13.12 16.46
N GLU A 93 14.99 -14.04 17.43
CA GLU A 93 15.15 -13.72 18.84
C GLU A 93 16.45 -12.90 18.94
N PRO A 94 16.39 -11.67 19.45
CA PRO A 94 17.57 -10.84 19.53
C PRO A 94 18.58 -11.57 20.41
N SER A 95 19.75 -11.88 19.85
CA SER A 95 20.77 -12.68 20.55
C SER A 95 21.36 -11.94 21.75
N ASN A 96 21.15 -10.62 21.80
CA ASN A 96 21.59 -9.74 22.88
C ASN A 96 20.74 -8.45 22.92
N ALA A 97 20.84 -7.71 24.03
CA ALA A 97 20.10 -6.47 24.26
C ALA A 97 20.37 -5.38 23.19
N ARG A 98 21.57 -5.36 22.59
CA ARG A 98 21.93 -4.36 21.57
C ARG A 98 21.15 -4.56 20.28
N GLU A 99 20.96 -5.82 19.87
CA GLU A 99 20.12 -6.16 18.71
C GLU A 99 18.65 -5.83 18.96
N LEU A 100 18.13 -6.15 20.14
CA LEU A 100 16.76 -5.80 20.54
C LEU A 100 16.52 -4.28 20.47
N VAL A 101 17.44 -3.49 21.03
CA VAL A 101 17.36 -2.02 20.97
C VAL A 101 17.40 -1.52 19.52
N GLY A 102 18.18 -2.15 18.65
CA GLY A 102 18.23 -1.83 17.22
C GLY A 102 16.89 -2.09 16.50
N LEU A 103 16.25 -3.21 16.79
CA LEU A 103 14.92 -3.55 16.26
C LEU A 103 13.86 -2.56 16.75
N ILE A 104 13.81 -2.30 18.07
CA ILE A 104 12.87 -1.35 18.67
C ILE A 104 13.05 0.05 18.05
N ARG A 105 14.29 0.52 17.89
CA ARG A 105 14.57 1.83 17.29
C ARG A 105 14.07 1.91 15.85
N SER A 106 14.25 0.85 15.08
CA SER A 106 13.80 0.78 13.68
C SER A 106 12.27 0.82 13.59
N GLU A 107 11.58 0.11 14.48
CA GLU A 107 10.12 0.10 14.56
C GLU A 107 9.58 1.48 14.97
N ILE A 108 10.17 2.12 15.99
CA ILE A 108 9.83 3.49 16.38
C ILE A 108 9.95 4.44 15.19
N GLN A 109 11.07 4.41 14.48
CA GLN A 109 11.28 5.26 13.30
C GLN A 109 10.25 5.02 12.20
N TYR A 110 9.83 3.77 12.00
CA TYR A 110 8.81 3.44 11.02
C TYR A 110 7.45 4.02 11.43
N LEU A 111 7.05 3.83 12.69
CA LEU A 111 5.79 4.33 13.23
C LEU A 111 5.74 5.86 13.24
N THR A 112 6.85 6.54 13.57
CA THR A 112 6.94 8.01 13.48
C THR A 112 6.62 8.52 12.08
N LYS A 113 7.19 7.91 11.02
CA LYS A 113 6.91 8.31 9.62
C LYS A 113 5.47 8.06 9.21
N GLN A 114 4.84 7.01 9.76
CA GLN A 114 3.42 6.74 9.53
C GLN A 114 2.56 7.84 10.16
N ILE A 115 2.86 8.23 11.41
CA ILE A 115 2.16 9.31 12.12
C ILE A 115 2.26 10.62 11.34
N GLU A 116 3.46 11.04 10.94
CA GLU A 116 3.68 12.26 10.15
C GLU A 116 2.88 12.26 8.83
N SER A 117 2.77 11.10 8.18
CA SER A 117 1.97 10.95 6.96
C SER A 117 0.47 11.10 7.24
N PHE A 118 -0.02 10.62 8.38
CA PHE A 118 -1.42 10.76 8.76
C PHE A 118 -1.74 12.20 9.17
N GLU A 119 -0.87 12.86 9.93
CA GLU A 119 -1.03 14.27 10.30
C GLU A 119 -1.13 15.15 9.06
N ARG A 120 -0.25 14.95 8.06
CA ARG A 120 -0.35 15.65 6.78
C ARG A 120 -1.71 15.43 6.10
N ARG A 121 -2.20 14.19 6.11
CA ARG A 121 -3.47 13.86 5.47
C ARG A 121 -4.66 14.50 6.20
N ILE A 122 -4.60 14.60 7.52
CA ILE A 122 -5.60 15.30 8.33
C ILE A 122 -5.62 16.78 7.95
N SER A 123 -4.47 17.46 7.92
CA SER A 123 -4.40 18.87 7.52
C SER A 123 -4.91 19.14 6.11
N GLU A 124 -4.63 18.25 5.15
CA GLU A 124 -5.18 18.34 3.78
C GLU A 124 -6.72 18.27 3.76
N LEU A 125 -7.29 17.39 4.59
CA LEU A 125 -8.74 17.20 4.68
C LEU A 125 -9.41 18.39 5.37
N GLU A 126 -8.81 18.92 6.44
CA GLU A 126 -9.27 20.13 7.12
C GLU A 126 -9.28 21.35 6.18
N ALA A 127 -8.20 21.56 5.42
CA ALA A 127 -8.14 22.63 4.43
C ALA A 127 -9.21 22.47 3.33
N THR A 128 -9.46 21.23 2.89
CA THR A 128 -10.51 20.94 1.91
C THR A 128 -11.89 21.25 2.47
N LEU A 129 -12.15 20.91 3.73
CA LEU A 129 -13.43 21.18 4.39
C LEU A 129 -13.68 22.69 4.52
N ILE A 130 -12.68 23.47 4.96
CA ILE A 130 -12.76 24.94 5.05
C ILE A 130 -13.06 25.55 3.68
N LYS A 131 -12.38 25.07 2.64
CA LYS A 131 -12.65 25.56 1.28
C LYS A 131 -14.08 25.23 0.85
N SER A 132 -14.58 24.03 1.12
CA SER A 132 -15.95 23.65 0.75
C SER A 132 -17.04 24.44 1.49
N SER A 133 -16.81 24.82 2.75
CA SER A 133 -17.76 25.63 3.52
C SER A 133 -17.84 27.08 3.03
N GLN A 134 -16.72 27.67 2.63
CA GLN A 134 -16.67 29.03 2.06
C GLN A 134 -17.40 29.14 0.70
N TYR A 135 -17.29 28.13 -0.16
CA TYR A 135 -18.04 28.10 -1.44
C TYR A 135 -19.56 27.95 -1.25
N SER A 136 -19.99 27.38 -0.11
CA SER A 136 -21.43 27.20 0.18
C SER A 136 -22.09 28.48 0.72
N SER A 137 -21.33 29.38 1.35
CA SER A 137 -21.83 30.69 1.81
C SER A 137 -21.98 31.72 0.67
N ASP A 138 -21.15 31.64 -0.37
CA ASP A 138 -21.18 32.60 -1.49
C ASP A 138 -22.31 32.33 -2.49
N THR A 139 -22.83 31.10 -2.54
CA THR A 139 -23.92 30.71 -3.46
C THR A 139 -25.31 31.06 -2.93
N THR A 140 -25.48 31.30 -1.62
CA THR A 140 -26.74 31.73 -1.01
C THR A 140 -26.97 33.25 -1.03
N GLY A 141 -25.98 34.06 -1.41
CA GLY A 141 -26.08 35.53 -1.43
C GLY A 141 -26.69 36.15 -2.70
N PHE A 142 -26.96 35.36 -3.75
CA PHE A 142 -27.39 35.86 -5.07
C PHE A 142 -28.89 35.70 -5.39
N ALA A 143 -29.71 35.27 -4.42
CA ALA A 143 -31.14 35.06 -4.63
C ALA A 143 -31.98 35.97 -3.72
N THR A 144 -31.93 37.29 -3.91
CA THR A 144 -33.00 38.22 -3.49
C THR A 144 -32.75 39.60 -4.06
N LYS A 145 -33.27 39.85 -5.27
CA LYS A 145 -33.87 41.13 -5.71
C LYS A 145 -34.22 41.02 -7.19
N GLN A 146 -35.38 40.44 -7.46
CA GLN A 146 -36.23 40.88 -8.56
C GLN A 146 -37.67 40.75 -8.09
N ASP A 147 -38.45 41.77 -8.46
CA ASP A 147 -39.90 41.90 -8.40
C ASP A 147 -40.50 42.47 -7.10
N SER A 148 -40.61 43.81 -7.07
CA SER A 148 -41.88 44.56 -7.07
C SER A 148 -41.63 46.04 -7.28
#